data_AF-A0A3T0Y3P7-F1
#
_entry.id   AF-A0A3T0Y3P7-F1
#
_cell.length_a   1.000
_cell.length_b   1.000
_cell.length_c   1.000
_cell.angle_alpha   90.00
_cell.angle_beta   90.00
_cell.angle_gamma   90.00
#
_symmetry.space_group_name_H-M   'P 1'
#
loop_
_entity.id
_entity.type
_entity.pdbx_description
1 polymer ?
#
loop_
_entity_poly.entity_id
_entity_poly.type
_entity_poly.pdbx_seq_one_letter_code
_entity_poly.pdbx_strand_id
1 'polypeptide(L)'
;MPVAIRAAASWRRRRWLKSHYRRIRHDARFADGREEHGIDLNAVLQGARFPADYWSTRKGADLACPEEGTGLWVDYPYGRTL
;
A
#
# COMPACT_ATOMS: atom_id res chain seq x y z
N MET A 1 -0.31 0.76 15.75
CA MET A 1 0.63 0.69 14.62
C MET A 1 0.24 -0.50 13.76
N PRO A 2 0.19 -0.37 12.44
CA PRO A 2 -0.01 -1.53 11.58
C PRO A 2 1.18 -2.49 11.68
N VAL A 3 0.93 -3.77 11.41
CA VAL A 3 1.93 -4.84 11.37
C VAL A 3 2.24 -5.27 9.94
N ALA A 4 1.31 -5.03 9.01
CA ALA A 4 1.50 -5.32 7.60
C ALA A 4 0.75 -4.33 6.72
N ILE A 5 1.26 -4.11 5.51
CA ILE A 5 0.68 -3.26 4.46
C ILE A 5 0.58 -4.07 3.18
N ARG A 6 -0.39 -3.77 2.32
CA ARG A 6 -0.37 -4.24 0.92
C ARG A 6 -0.81 -3.14 -0.03
N ALA A 7 -0.45 -3.28 -1.29
CA ALA A 7 -0.93 -2.42 -2.36
C ALA A 7 -1.93 -3.17 -3.24
N ALA A 8 -2.95 -2.45 -3.74
CA ALA A 8 -3.91 -2.95 -4.70
C ALA A 8 -3.97 -2.02 -5.90
N ALA A 9 -3.79 -2.59 -7.10
CA ALA A 9 -3.84 -1.90 -8.37
C ALA A 9 -5.19 -2.10 -9.07
N SER A 10 -5.71 -1.04 -9.67
CA SER A 10 -6.89 -1.10 -10.54
C SER A 10 -6.76 -0.13 -11.70
N TRP A 11 -7.24 -0.51 -12.88
CA TRP A 11 -7.32 0.42 -14.00
C TRP A 11 -8.53 1.34 -13.88
N ARG A 12 -8.30 2.63 -14.06
CA ARG A 12 -9.36 3.65 -14.09
C ARG A 12 -9.31 4.41 -15.41
N ARG A 13 -10.48 4.67 -15.97
CA ARG A 13 -10.62 5.53 -17.15
C ARG A 13 -10.62 6.99 -16.72
N ARG A 14 -9.87 7.84 -17.44
CA ARG A 14 -10.00 9.30 -17.29
C ARG A 14 -11.33 9.73 -17.91
N ARG A 15 -12.16 10.49 -17.18
CA ARG A 15 -13.53 10.84 -17.64
C ARG A 15 -13.57 11.54 -19.00
N TRP A 16 -12.54 12.30 -19.36
CA TRP A 16 -12.51 13.15 -20.57
C TRP A 16 -11.49 12.72 -21.62
N LEU A 17 -10.66 11.73 -21.32
CA LEU A 17 -9.60 11.25 -22.21
C LEU A 17 -9.84 9.76 -22.46
N LYS A 18 -9.61 9.29 -23.69
CA LYS A 18 -9.62 7.85 -24.03
C LYS A 18 -8.44 7.08 -23.42
N SER A 19 -7.88 7.56 -22.31
CA SER A 19 -6.70 7.04 -21.63
C SER A 19 -7.09 6.41 -20.29
N HIS A 20 -6.43 5.31 -19.99
CA HIS A 20 -6.51 4.60 -18.72
C HIS A 20 -5.29 4.95 -17.86
N TYR A 21 -5.46 4.94 -16.55
CA TYR A 21 -4.35 5.08 -15.62
C TYR A 21 -4.47 4.03 -14.51
N ARG A 22 -3.31 3.53 -14.07
CA ARG A 22 -3.20 2.59 -12.96
C ARG A 22 -3.38 3.38 -11.66
N ARG A 23 -4.41 3.04 -10.89
CA ARG A 23 -4.63 3.59 -9.55
C ARG A 23 -4.16 2.55 -8.53
N ILE A 24 -3.23 2.96 -7.67
CA ILE A 24 -2.79 2.18 -6.52
C ILE A 24 -3.51 2.67 -5.26
N ARG A 25 -3.95 1.74 -4.42
CA ARG A 25 -4.45 1.98 -3.06
C ARG A 25 -3.65 1.12 -2.10
N HIS A 26 -3.59 1.53 -0.84
CA HIS A 26 -2.93 0.76 0.21
C HIS A 26 -3.94 0.32 1.25
N ASP A 27 -3.75 -0.88 1.76
CA ASP A 27 -4.47 -1.41 2.91
C ASP A 27 -3.49 -1.66 4.05
N ALA A 28 -3.97 -1.57 5.28
CA ALA A 28 -3.19 -1.87 6.48
C ALA A 28 -3.87 -2.95 7.32
N ARG A 29 -3.06 -3.85 7.85
CA ARG A 29 -3.45 -4.82 8.88
C ARG A 29 -2.80 -4.43 10.20
N PHE A 30 -3.58 -4.44 11.28
CA PHE A 30 -3.15 -4.10 12.63
C PHE A 30 -2.98 -5.36 13.48
N ALA A 31 -2.26 -5.24 14.60
CA ALA A 31 -1.94 -6.37 15.48
C ALA A 31 -3.19 -7.02 16.11
N ASP A 32 -4.29 -6.28 16.21
CA ASP A 32 -5.60 -6.75 16.67
C ASP A 32 -6.39 -7.51 15.59
N GLY A 33 -5.82 -7.70 14.40
CA GLY A 33 -6.46 -8.35 13.26
C GLY A 33 -7.35 -7.44 12.44
N ARG A 34 -7.49 -6.16 12.81
CA ARG A 34 -8.26 -5.17 12.04
C ARG A 34 -7.56 -4.89 10.72
N GLU A 35 -8.35 -4.83 9.64
CA GLU A 35 -7.89 -4.37 8.33
C GLU A 35 -8.59 -3.06 7.96
N GLU A 36 -7.81 -2.09 7.50
CA GLU A 36 -8.31 -0.84 6.94
C GLU A 36 -7.91 -0.75 5.46
N HIS A 37 -8.85 -0.38 4.60
CA HIS A 37 -8.65 -0.34 3.15
C HIS A 37 -8.58 1.08 2.60
N GLY A 38 -7.74 1.30 1.59
CA GLY A 38 -7.63 2.58 0.90
C GLY A 38 -7.10 3.74 1.76
N ILE A 39 -6.19 3.43 2.68
CA ILE A 39 -5.62 4.38 3.64
C ILE A 39 -4.60 5.33 3.00
N ASP A 40 -4.34 6.46 3.67
CA ASP A 40 -3.13 7.25 3.45
C ASP A 40 -1.96 6.61 4.20
N LEU A 41 -1.09 5.95 3.43
CA LEU A 41 0.07 5.23 3.96
C LEU A 41 1.02 6.12 4.74
N ASN A 42 1.22 7.38 4.32
CA ASN A 42 2.13 8.29 5.00
C ASN A 42 1.60 8.68 6.38
N ALA A 43 0.28 8.94 6.48
CA ALA A 43 -0.37 9.24 7.74
C ALA A 43 -0.34 8.04 8.70
N VAL A 44 -0.69 6.84 8.21
CA VAL A 44 -0.78 5.63 9.04
C VAL A 44 0.58 5.15 9.53
N LEU A 45 1.62 5.21 8.69
CA LEU A 45 2.98 4.81 9.06
C LEU A 45 3.79 5.92 9.76
N GLN A 46 3.18 7.09 10.00
CA GLN A 46 3.88 8.28 10.50
C GLN A 46 5.15 8.60 9.68
N GLY A 47 5.06 8.56 8.35
CA GLY A 47 6.24 8.70 7.47
C GLY A 47 7.02 10.00 7.63
N ALA A 48 6.37 11.08 8.10
CA ALA A 48 7.06 12.32 8.48
C ALA A 48 7.99 12.15 9.69
N ARG A 49 7.65 11.24 10.62
CA ARG A 49 8.44 10.92 11.82
C ARG A 49 9.43 9.78 11.58
N PHE A 50 9.03 8.76 10.81
CA PHE A 50 9.81 7.57 10.51
C PHE A 50 9.95 7.36 8.99
N PRO A 51 10.72 8.22 8.29
CA PRO A 51 10.79 8.20 6.84
C PRO A 51 11.39 6.90 6.28
N ALA A 52 12.39 6.32 6.95
CA ALA A 52 13.04 5.08 6.49
C ALA A 52 12.09 3.88 6.51
N ASP A 53 11.30 3.74 7.58
CA ASP A 53 10.32 2.67 7.75
C ASP A 53 9.20 2.80 6.72
N TYR A 54 8.71 4.03 6.53
CA TYR A 54 7.72 4.34 5.49
C TYR A 54 8.24 3.98 4.10
N TRP A 55 9.46 4.40 3.74
CA TRP A 55 10.04 4.12 2.43
C TRP A 55 10.26 2.63 2.19
N SER A 56 10.77 1.91 3.18
CA SER A 56 11.02 0.47 3.10
C SER A 56 9.71 -0.30 2.91
N THR A 57 8.72 -0.01 3.75
CA THR A 57 7.40 -0.64 3.70
C THR A 57 6.67 -0.34 2.39
N ARG A 58 6.66 0.94 1.96
CA ARG A 58 6.04 1.34 0.69
C ARG A 58 6.69 0.65 -0.49
N LYS A 59 8.02 0.63 -0.55
CA LYS A 59 8.75 -0.03 -1.64
C LYS A 59 8.45 -1.53 -1.68
N GLY A 60 8.39 -2.18 -0.53
CA GLY A 60 7.97 -3.58 -0.42
C GLY A 60 6.58 -3.81 -0.98
N ALA A 61 5.60 -3.01 -0.56
CA ALA A 61 4.22 -3.11 -1.02
C ALA A 61 4.09 -2.85 -2.53
N ASP A 62 4.83 -1.87 -3.07
CA ASP A 62 4.86 -1.56 -4.50
C ASP A 62 5.45 -2.72 -5.33
N LEU A 63 6.51 -3.38 -4.83
CA LEU A 63 7.12 -4.55 -5.48
C LEU A 63 6.21 -5.79 -5.43
N ALA A 64 5.47 -5.97 -4.34
CA ALA A 64 4.49 -7.05 -4.19
C ALA A 64 3.16 -6.78 -4.92
N CYS A 65 2.99 -5.60 -5.51
CA CYS A 65 1.76 -5.18 -6.18
C CYS A 65 1.72 -5.72 -7.62
N PRO A 66 0.73 -6.57 -7.98
CA PRO A 66 0.56 -7.04 -9.34
C PRO A 66 0.15 -5.90 -10.26
N GLU A 67 0.25 -6.12 -11.58
CA GLU A 67 -0.20 -5.14 -12.57
C GLU A 67 -1.65 -4.68 -12.33
N GLU A 68 -2.54 -5.63 -12.07
CA GLU A 68 -3.93 -5.42 -11.63
C GLU A 68 -4.29 -6.41 -10.51
N GLY A 69 -5.09 -5.97 -9.55
CA GLY A 69 -5.53 -6.78 -8.42
C GLY A 69 -4.84 -6.42 -7.11
N THR A 70 -4.99 -7.30 -6.11
CA THR A 70 -4.48 -7.08 -4.75
C THR A 70 -3.15 -7.80 -4.58
N GLY A 71 -2.12 -7.08 -4.14
CA GLY A 71 -0.80 -7.63 -3.85
C GLY A 71 -0.72 -8.37 -2.52
N LEU A 72 0.44 -8.99 -2.32
CA LEU A 72 0.75 -9.69 -1.08
C LEU A 72 0.94 -8.70 0.08
N TRP A 73 0.72 -9.17 1.30
CA TRP A 73 1.06 -8.42 2.49
C TRP A 73 2.57 -8.34 2.63
N VAL A 74 3.06 -7.18 3.06
CA VAL A 74 4.44 -6.96 3.48
C VAL A 74 4.47 -6.50 4.92
N ASP A 75 5.50 -6.90 5.66
CA ASP A 75 5.68 -6.50 7.04
C ASP A 75 6.01 -5.01 7.17
N TYR A 76 5.58 -4.42 8.27
CA TYR A 76 6.10 -3.15 8.75
C TYR A 76 7.11 -3.42 9.88
N PRO A 77 8.28 -2.75 9.92
CA PRO A 77 8.71 -1.65 9.06
C PRO A 77 9.58 -2.05 7.85
N TYR A 78 9.79 -3.34 7.59
CA TYR A 78 10.84 -3.81 6.68
C TYR A 78 10.43 -3.96 5.21
N GLY A 79 9.13 -4.08 4.92
CA GLY A 79 8.62 -4.23 3.55
C GLY A 79 8.89 -5.60 2.93
N ARG A 80 9.05 -6.65 3.73
CA ARG A 80 9.24 -8.04 3.30
C ARG A 80 7.90 -8.73 3.16
N THR A 81 7.73 -9.49 2.08
CA THR A 81 6.51 -10.27 1.84
C THR A 81 6.27 -11.31 2.95
N LEU A 82 5.01 -11.41 3.37
CA LEU A 82 4.50 -12.41 4.32
C LEU A 82 3.93 -13.64 3.63
#